data_AF-A0A661V7I5-F1
#
_entry.id   AF-A0A661V7I5-F1
#
_cell.length_a   1.000
_cell.length_b   1.000
_cell.length_c   1.000
_cell.angle_alpha   90.00
_cell.angle_beta   90.00
_cell.angle_gamma   90.00
#
_symmetry.space_group_name_H-M   'P 1'
#
loop_
_entity.id
_entity.type
_entity.pdbx_description
1 polymer ?
#
loop_
_entity_poly.entity_id
_entity_poly.type
_entity_poly.pdbx_seq_one_letter_code
_entity_poly.pdbx_strand_id
1 'polypeptide(L)'
;SYPSPFPRTNRLVLLESGVRTAYMKRGEEMYRRIAERLVSISGRVPGNAAAFFPSYSMMNSVGEYMWGCPKSVIVEERSMSKGDKDAIIGKLETGRERGGYLLLGVMGGSLSEGVDYRDNLLSCVFVIGIPFAPPSLEVQSLRDYFRGKFGYALGEEYSYIYPAMNRILQAAGRSIRSERDRSVVILMEERLSNPRYLKFLPEELRPVELEGAATEQAVSSFF
;
A
#
# COMPACT_ATOMS: atom_id res chain seq x y z
N SER A 1 -13.66 15.90 -8.22
CA SER A 1 -12.46 15.14 -8.63
C SER A 1 -12.43 15.12 -10.14
N TYR A 2 -11.28 15.37 -10.77
CA TYR A 2 -11.13 15.07 -12.20
C TYR A 2 -10.90 13.56 -12.34
N PRO A 3 -11.52 12.89 -13.32
CA PRO A 3 -11.31 11.47 -13.54
C PRO A 3 -9.87 11.21 -13.95
N SER A 4 -9.34 10.03 -13.60
CA SER A 4 -8.02 9.62 -14.07
C SER A 4 -7.98 9.60 -15.60
N PRO A 5 -6.97 10.18 -16.27
CA PRO A 5 -6.87 10.17 -17.73
C PRO A 5 -6.46 8.81 -18.30
N PHE A 6 -6.10 7.84 -17.45
CA PHE A 6 -5.59 6.54 -17.87
C PHE A 6 -6.71 5.50 -18.02
N PRO A 7 -6.57 4.54 -18.95
CA PRO A 7 -7.58 3.51 -19.17
C PRO A 7 -7.89 2.72 -17.89
N ARG A 8 -9.17 2.57 -17.54
CA ARG A 8 -9.56 1.80 -16.35
C ARG A 8 -9.15 0.33 -16.45
N THR A 9 -9.10 -0.24 -17.66
CA THR A 9 -8.63 -1.61 -17.94
C THR A 9 -7.18 -1.85 -17.59
N ASN A 10 -6.40 -0.78 -17.41
CA ASN A 10 -5.00 -0.87 -17.01
C ASN A 10 -4.82 -0.95 -15.50
N ARG A 11 -5.90 -0.86 -14.72
CA ARG A 11 -5.85 -0.96 -13.27
C ARG A 11 -6.82 -2.00 -12.77
N LEU A 12 -6.31 -2.94 -11.97
CA LEU A 12 -7.14 -3.78 -11.13
C LEU A 12 -6.97 -3.33 -9.68
N VAL A 13 -8.06 -3.10 -8.96
CA VAL A 13 -8.02 -2.70 -7.54
C VAL A 13 -8.75 -3.75 -6.74
N LEU A 14 -8.03 -4.43 -5.84
CA LEU A 14 -8.55 -5.50 -5.01
C LEU A 14 -8.45 -5.13 -3.54
N LEU A 15 -9.44 -5.53 -2.76
CA LEU A 15 -9.39 -5.54 -1.31
C LEU A 15 -9.20 -7.00 -0.89
N GLU A 16 -8.02 -7.32 -0.35
CA GLU A 16 -7.75 -8.63 0.21
C GLU A 16 -8.41 -8.73 1.59
N SER A 17 -9.61 -9.30 1.61
CA SER A 17 -10.33 -9.62 2.85
C SER A 17 -9.63 -10.76 3.57
N GLY A 18 -9.59 -10.71 4.90
CA GLY A 18 -8.88 -11.69 5.74
C GLY A 18 -7.68 -11.12 6.50
N VAL A 19 -7.20 -9.93 6.16
CA VAL A 19 -6.15 -9.23 6.91
C VAL A 19 -6.72 -8.00 7.63
N ARG A 20 -6.78 -8.05 8.97
CA ARG A 20 -7.13 -6.89 9.81
C ARG A 20 -5.89 -6.36 10.51
N THR A 21 -5.44 -5.14 10.18
CA THR A 21 -4.24 -4.53 10.78
C THR A 21 -4.51 -3.61 11.99
N ALA A 22 -5.71 -3.69 12.57
CA ALA A 22 -6.10 -2.85 13.71
C ALA A 22 -5.16 -3.08 14.90
N TYR A 23 -4.77 -1.99 15.58
CA TYR A 23 -3.73 -1.97 16.63
C TYR A 23 -3.93 -3.03 17.73
N MET A 24 -5.18 -3.30 18.11
CA MET A 24 -5.57 -4.27 19.16
C MET A 24 -5.39 -5.76 18.76
N LYS A 25 -5.13 -6.05 17.48
CA LYS A 25 -4.87 -7.40 16.95
C LYS A 25 -3.48 -7.55 16.35
N ARG A 26 -2.58 -6.58 16.58
CA ARG A 26 -1.20 -6.67 16.13
C ARG A 26 -0.49 -7.75 16.92
N GLY A 27 -0.06 -8.79 16.21
CA GLY A 27 0.63 -9.93 16.77
C GLY A 27 1.32 -10.71 15.67
N GLU A 28 2.14 -11.67 16.08
CA GLU A 28 2.95 -12.50 15.19
C GLU A 28 2.13 -13.19 14.09
N GLU A 29 0.96 -13.73 14.45
CA GLU A 29 0.04 -14.39 13.52
C GLU A 29 -0.41 -13.44 12.38
N MET A 30 -0.72 -12.19 12.71
CA MET A 30 -1.12 -11.19 11.73
C MET A 30 0.04 -10.84 10.80
N TYR A 31 1.26 -10.70 11.33
CA TYR A 31 2.44 -10.41 10.51
C TYR A 31 2.76 -11.57 9.56
N ARG A 32 2.70 -12.80 10.06
CA ARG A 32 2.86 -14.01 9.27
C ARG A 32 1.80 -14.09 8.16
N ARG A 33 0.53 -13.87 8.48
CA ARG A 33 -0.55 -13.87 7.49
C ARG A 33 -0.35 -12.80 6.42
N ILE A 34 0.07 -11.58 6.78
CA ILE A 34 0.41 -10.53 5.80
C ILE A 34 1.54 -11.01 4.87
N ALA A 35 2.62 -11.54 5.45
CA ALA A 35 3.76 -12.02 4.67
C ALA A 35 3.38 -13.16 3.71
N GLU A 36 2.62 -14.15 4.18
CA GLU A 36 2.12 -15.26 3.35
C GLU A 36 1.30 -14.74 2.15
N ARG A 37 0.40 -13.77 2.38
CA ARG A 37 -0.38 -13.16 1.32
C ARG A 37 0.48 -12.34 0.36
N LEU A 38 1.44 -11.56 0.87
CA LEU A 38 2.41 -10.84 0.04
C LEU A 38 3.22 -11.78 -0.84
N VAL A 39 3.75 -12.87 -0.28
CA VAL A 39 4.52 -13.89 -1.01
C VAL A 39 3.66 -14.54 -2.08
N SER A 40 2.46 -15.02 -1.71
CA SER A 40 1.58 -15.74 -2.63
C SER A 40 1.15 -14.87 -3.81
N ILE A 41 0.69 -13.65 -3.52
CA ILE A 41 0.17 -12.75 -4.55
C ILE A 41 1.32 -12.17 -5.39
N SER A 42 2.43 -11.76 -4.77
CA SER A 42 3.57 -11.23 -5.53
C SER A 42 4.13 -12.27 -6.50
N GLY A 43 4.09 -13.56 -6.17
CA GLY A 43 4.45 -14.64 -7.10
C GLY A 43 3.63 -14.69 -8.38
N ARG A 44 2.41 -14.12 -8.40
CA ARG A 44 1.55 -14.01 -9.58
C ARG A 44 1.76 -12.73 -10.39
N VAL A 45 2.56 -11.80 -9.87
CA VAL A 45 2.80 -10.49 -10.49
C VAL A 45 4.04 -10.57 -11.40
N PRO A 46 3.94 -10.23 -12.69
CA PRO A 46 5.13 -10.06 -13.53
C PRO A 46 5.89 -8.79 -13.13
N GLY A 47 7.22 -8.78 -13.25
CA GLY A 47 8.01 -7.60 -12.91
C GLY A 47 8.01 -7.27 -11.41
N ASN A 48 8.17 -6.00 -11.04
CA ASN A 48 8.34 -5.63 -9.63
C ASN A 48 7.01 -5.32 -8.94
N ALA A 49 7.02 -5.50 -7.62
CA ALA A 49 5.96 -5.08 -6.73
C ALA A 49 6.52 -4.22 -5.59
N ALA A 50 5.68 -3.39 -5.00
CA ALA A 50 5.99 -2.66 -3.77
C ALA A 50 4.89 -2.87 -2.73
N ALA A 51 5.25 -3.08 -1.47
CA ALA A 51 4.34 -3.12 -0.34
C ALA A 51 4.64 -1.96 0.61
N PHE A 52 3.66 -1.08 0.77
CA PHE A 52 3.77 0.09 1.63
C PHE A 52 3.06 -0.14 2.96
N PHE A 53 3.82 0.00 4.05
CA PHE A 53 3.39 -0.26 5.43
C PHE A 53 3.12 1.03 6.20
N PRO A 54 2.31 1.00 7.27
CA PRO A 54 2.00 2.18 8.05
C PRO A 54 3.15 2.60 8.98
N SER A 55 4.13 1.71 9.24
CA SER A 55 5.31 2.00 10.06
C SER A 55 6.46 1.03 9.77
N TYR A 56 7.68 1.48 10.03
CA TYR A 56 8.89 0.65 9.94
C TYR A 56 8.83 -0.57 10.86
N SER A 57 8.24 -0.42 12.05
CA SER A 57 8.09 -1.54 12.99
C SER A 57 7.23 -2.66 12.39
N MET A 58 6.09 -2.34 11.77
CA MET A 58 5.25 -3.34 11.12
C MET A 58 5.94 -3.94 9.89
N MET A 59 6.58 -3.10 9.07
CA MET A 59 7.32 -3.54 7.90
C MET A 59 8.42 -4.55 8.26
N ASN A 60 9.22 -4.25 9.28
CA ASN A 60 10.31 -5.13 9.72
C ASN A 60 9.75 -6.44 10.29
N SER A 61 8.70 -6.38 11.13
CA SER A 61 8.07 -7.58 11.68
C SER A 61 7.45 -8.47 10.60
N VAL A 62 6.88 -7.91 9.53
CA VAL A 62 6.41 -8.70 8.38
C VAL A 62 7.58 -9.22 7.54
N GLY A 63 8.63 -8.41 7.38
CA GLY A 63 9.86 -8.75 6.66
C GLY A 63 10.54 -10.02 7.17
N GLU A 64 10.47 -10.28 8.47
CA GLU A 64 10.97 -11.51 9.11
C GLU A 64 10.31 -12.80 8.57
N TYR A 65 9.09 -12.71 8.02
CA TYR A 65 8.32 -13.85 7.49
C TYR A 65 8.33 -13.94 5.96
N MET A 66 9.15 -13.14 5.28
CA MET A 66 9.22 -13.12 3.81
C MET A 66 10.12 -14.20 3.21
N TRP A 67 10.52 -15.18 4.01
CA TRP A 67 11.30 -16.34 3.54
C TRP A 67 10.48 -17.14 2.52
N GLY A 68 11.14 -17.57 1.43
CA GLY A 68 10.45 -18.26 0.33
C GLY A 68 9.72 -17.34 -0.65
N CYS A 69 9.85 -16.01 -0.53
CA CYS A 69 9.36 -15.10 -1.56
C CYS A 69 9.97 -15.45 -2.93
N PRO A 70 9.17 -15.65 -3.99
CA PRO A 70 9.68 -15.94 -5.33
C PRO A 70 10.42 -14.75 -5.96
N LYS A 71 10.24 -13.54 -5.39
CA LYS A 71 10.91 -12.31 -5.78
C LYS A 71 12.02 -11.97 -4.79
N SER A 72 13.06 -11.31 -5.29
CA SER A 72 14.08 -10.73 -4.42
C SER A 72 13.46 -9.61 -3.57
N VAL A 73 13.57 -9.71 -2.25
CA VAL A 73 13.00 -8.74 -1.32
C VAL A 73 14.00 -7.63 -1.03
N ILE A 74 13.56 -6.37 -1.15
CA ILE A 74 14.32 -5.17 -0.76
C ILE A 74 13.55 -4.49 0.36
N VAL A 75 14.21 -4.08 1.44
CA VAL A 75 13.57 -3.43 2.59
C VAL A 75 14.10 -2.01 2.73
N GLU A 76 13.20 -1.02 2.83
CA GLU A 76 13.55 0.38 3.11
C GLU A 76 14.11 0.52 4.53
N GLU A 77 15.22 1.24 4.69
CA GLU A 77 15.76 1.61 6.00
C GLU A 77 15.68 3.12 6.22
N ARG A 78 15.47 3.54 7.47
CA ARG A 78 15.39 4.97 7.84
C ARG A 78 16.67 5.75 7.51
N SER A 79 17.81 5.08 7.57
CA SER A 79 19.15 5.63 7.33
C SER A 79 19.54 5.73 5.87
N MET A 80 18.70 5.23 4.94
CA MET A 80 19.04 5.22 3.51
C MET A 80 19.29 6.63 2.99
N SER A 81 20.48 6.81 2.42
CA SER A 81 20.86 8.01 1.70
C SER A 81 20.11 8.12 0.36
N LYS A 82 20.29 9.23 -0.35
CA LYS A 82 19.79 9.36 -1.72
C LYS A 82 20.42 8.30 -2.65
N GLY A 83 21.74 8.06 -2.52
CA GLY A 83 22.45 7.09 -3.34
C GLY A 83 21.96 5.65 -3.14
N ASP A 84 21.62 5.27 -1.90
CA ASP A 84 21.05 3.94 -1.61
C ASP A 84 19.70 3.76 -2.30
N LYS A 85 18.88 4.82 -2.34
CA LYS A 85 17.57 4.81 -2.99
C LYS A 85 17.72 4.74 -4.50
N ASP A 86 18.61 5.54 -5.08
CA ASP A 86 18.91 5.50 -6.52
C ASP A 86 19.39 4.10 -6.94
N ALA A 87 20.19 3.43 -6.09
CA ALA A 87 20.60 2.05 -6.31
C ALA A 87 19.43 1.04 -6.23
N ILE A 88 18.44 1.26 -5.34
CA ILE A 88 17.21 0.46 -5.31
C ILE A 88 16.44 0.65 -6.61
N ILE A 89 16.28 1.89 -7.10
CA ILE A 89 15.57 2.15 -8.36
C ILE A 89 16.27 1.47 -9.53
N GLY A 90 17.59 1.56 -9.64
CA GLY A 90 18.35 0.85 -10.68
C GLY A 90 18.20 -0.68 -10.60
N LYS A 91 18.06 -1.25 -9.40
CA LYS A 91 17.70 -2.68 -9.23
C LYS A 91 16.30 -2.95 -9.78
N LEU A 92 15.31 -2.12 -9.48
CA LEU A 92 13.96 -2.29 -10.00
C LEU A 92 13.94 -2.22 -11.54
N GLU A 93 14.70 -1.30 -12.15
CA GLU A 93 14.74 -1.11 -13.61
C GLU A 93 15.22 -2.38 -14.33
N THR A 94 16.22 -3.05 -13.78
CA THR A 94 16.75 -4.33 -14.29
C THR A 94 16.03 -5.56 -13.72
N GLY A 95 15.09 -5.35 -12.80
CA GLY A 95 14.46 -6.42 -12.02
C GLY A 95 13.53 -7.30 -12.83
N ARG A 96 12.90 -6.77 -13.88
CA ARG A 96 11.94 -7.53 -14.69
C ARG A 96 12.57 -8.74 -15.36
N GLU A 97 13.83 -8.65 -15.77
CA GLU A 97 14.62 -9.74 -16.36
C GLU A 97 15.08 -10.78 -15.32
N ARG A 98 15.02 -10.43 -14.03
CA ARG A 98 15.53 -11.22 -12.90
C ARG A 98 14.42 -11.84 -12.04
N GLY A 99 13.21 -11.97 -12.59
CA GLY A 99 12.03 -12.48 -11.87
C GLY A 99 11.29 -11.43 -11.02
N GLY A 100 11.81 -10.20 -10.96
CA GLY A 100 11.23 -9.07 -10.26
C GLY A 100 11.65 -8.94 -8.79
N TYR A 101 11.52 -7.73 -8.27
CA TYR A 101 11.72 -7.42 -6.86
C TYR A 101 10.39 -7.18 -6.14
N LEU A 102 10.38 -7.45 -4.82
CA LEU A 102 9.36 -6.97 -3.91
C LEU A 102 10.00 -5.95 -2.96
N LEU A 103 9.68 -4.67 -3.16
CA LEU A 103 10.11 -3.58 -2.30
C LEU A 103 9.16 -3.47 -1.09
N LEU A 104 9.69 -3.58 0.13
CA LEU A 104 8.99 -3.22 1.34
C LEU A 104 9.38 -1.80 1.73
N GLY A 105 8.41 -0.89 1.81
CA GLY A 105 8.63 0.50 2.19
C GLY A 105 7.54 1.01 3.13
N VAL A 106 7.68 2.23 3.64
CA VAL A 106 6.66 2.83 4.52
C VAL A 106 5.89 3.94 3.82
N MET A 107 4.59 4.07 4.11
CA MET A 107 3.78 5.20 3.67
C MET A 107 4.27 6.48 4.34
N GLY A 108 4.48 7.54 3.56
CA GLY A 108 5.13 8.75 4.03
C GLY A 108 6.67 8.65 4.10
N GLY A 109 7.22 7.50 3.70
CA GLY A 109 8.65 7.32 3.48
C GLY A 109 9.07 7.87 2.13
N SER A 110 10.37 8.10 1.98
CA SER A 110 10.94 8.68 0.76
C SER A 110 10.70 7.83 -0.49
N LEU A 111 10.67 6.49 -0.37
CA LEU A 111 10.35 5.60 -1.49
C LEU A 111 8.85 5.66 -1.86
N SER A 112 7.96 5.91 -0.89
CA SER A 112 6.53 6.05 -1.17
C SER A 112 6.13 7.42 -1.71
N GLU A 113 6.84 8.50 -1.35
CA GLU A 113 6.45 9.87 -1.72
C GLU A 113 7.36 10.51 -2.78
N GLY A 114 8.67 10.31 -2.67
CA GLY A 114 9.70 11.05 -3.41
C GLY A 114 10.25 10.34 -4.65
N VAL A 115 9.83 9.10 -4.91
CA VAL A 115 10.27 8.32 -6.08
C VAL A 115 9.21 8.35 -7.18
N ASP A 116 9.72 8.49 -8.41
CA ASP A 116 8.94 8.38 -9.63
C ASP A 116 9.16 7.01 -10.28
N TYR A 117 8.16 6.14 -10.17
CA TYR A 117 8.19 4.78 -10.73
C TYR A 117 7.67 4.80 -12.17
N ARG A 118 8.50 5.29 -13.11
CA ARG A 118 8.16 5.43 -14.54
C ARG A 118 8.20 4.09 -15.28
N ASP A 119 7.73 4.08 -16.53
CA ASP A 119 7.87 2.96 -17.46
C ASP A 119 7.35 1.62 -16.90
N ASN A 120 6.22 1.67 -16.18
CA ASN A 120 5.61 0.53 -15.50
C ASN A 120 6.57 -0.24 -14.57
N LEU A 121 7.46 0.49 -13.87
CA LEU A 121 8.46 -0.08 -12.97
C LEU A 121 7.84 -0.95 -11.87
N LEU A 122 6.64 -0.59 -11.40
CA LEU A 122 5.84 -1.36 -10.45
C LEU A 122 4.60 -1.91 -11.14
N SER A 123 4.53 -3.23 -11.27
CA SER A 123 3.34 -3.92 -11.78
C SER A 123 2.31 -4.17 -10.68
N CYS A 124 2.72 -4.20 -9.40
CA CYS A 124 1.78 -4.30 -8.29
C CYS A 124 2.16 -3.39 -7.12
N VAL A 125 1.16 -2.79 -6.48
CA VAL A 125 1.31 -2.05 -5.22
C VAL A 125 0.39 -2.64 -4.16
N PHE A 126 0.97 -3.08 -3.05
CA PHE A 126 0.25 -3.46 -1.85
C PHE A 126 0.20 -2.26 -0.89
N VAL A 127 -0.98 -1.95 -0.39
CA VAL A 127 -1.21 -0.93 0.64
C VAL A 127 -1.64 -1.64 1.91
N ILE A 128 -0.76 -1.69 2.89
CA ILE A 128 -0.97 -2.47 4.12
C ILE A 128 -1.55 -1.57 5.20
N GLY A 129 -2.77 -1.89 5.64
CA GLY A 129 -3.42 -1.19 6.75
C GLY A 129 -3.75 0.29 6.52
N ILE A 130 -4.40 0.90 7.51
CA ILE A 130 -4.58 2.36 7.55
C ILE A 130 -3.43 3.03 8.33
N PRO A 131 -2.69 3.99 7.73
CA PRO A 131 -1.55 4.69 8.35
C PRO A 131 -2.01 5.80 9.29
N PHE A 132 -2.78 5.42 10.30
CA PHE A 132 -3.20 6.33 11.35
C PHE A 132 -2.00 6.84 12.14
N ALA A 133 -2.02 8.14 12.45
CA ALA A 133 -1.01 8.72 13.31
C ALA A 133 -1.06 8.06 14.71
N PRO A 134 0.10 7.71 15.30
CA PRO A 134 0.13 7.24 16.68
C PRO A 134 -0.40 8.34 17.62
N PRO A 135 -1.01 7.97 18.76
CA PRO A 135 -1.43 8.97 19.75
C PRO A 135 -0.24 9.83 20.21
N SER A 136 -0.35 11.14 20.05
CA SER A 136 0.61 12.13 20.54
C SER A 136 -0.14 13.37 21.05
N LEU A 137 0.54 14.23 21.82
CA LEU A 137 -0.06 15.50 22.26
C LEU A 137 -0.45 16.37 21.06
N GLU A 138 0.37 16.39 20.01
CA GLU A 138 0.08 17.12 18.77
C GLU A 138 -1.18 16.57 18.07
N VAL A 139 -1.29 15.24 17.93
CA VAL A 139 -2.47 14.60 17.32
C VAL A 139 -3.72 14.86 18.16
N GLN A 140 -3.61 14.83 19.50
CA GLN A 140 -4.73 15.13 20.40
C GLN A 140 -5.17 16.60 20.28
N SER A 141 -4.24 17.55 20.33
CA SER A 141 -4.53 18.98 20.15
C SER A 141 -5.20 19.27 18.80
N LEU A 142 -4.73 18.63 17.73
CA LEU A 142 -5.34 18.77 16.41
C LEU A 142 -6.77 18.21 16.38
N ARG A 143 -7.00 17.05 17.01
CA ARG A 143 -8.35 16.48 17.16
C ARG A 143 -9.27 17.42 17.93
N ASP A 144 -8.82 17.96 19.05
CA ASP A 144 -9.63 18.84 19.89
C ASP A 144 -9.97 20.15 19.18
N TYR A 145 -9.02 20.71 18.43
CA TYR A 145 -9.26 21.86 17.55
C TYR A 145 -10.36 21.57 16.52
N PHE A 146 -10.24 20.47 15.76
CA PHE A 146 -11.23 20.13 14.74
C PHE A 146 -12.59 19.76 15.33
N ARG A 147 -12.62 19.09 16.49
CA ARG A 147 -13.86 18.78 17.22
C ARG A 147 -14.56 20.04 17.71
N GLY A 148 -13.81 21.00 18.26
CA GLY A 148 -14.37 22.29 18.69
C GLY A 148 -14.93 23.10 17.53
N LYS A 149 -14.30 23.03 16.35
CA LYS A 149 -14.68 23.81 15.17
C LYS A 149 -15.80 23.20 14.33
N PHE A 150 -15.84 21.87 14.20
CA PHE A 150 -16.74 21.17 13.25
C PHE A 150 -17.63 20.11 13.92
N GLY A 151 -17.60 20.00 15.25
CA GLY A 151 -18.28 18.96 16.01
C GLY A 151 -17.52 17.63 16.00
N TYR A 152 -17.97 16.68 16.83
CA TYR A 152 -17.24 15.44 17.08
C TYR A 152 -17.02 14.59 15.82
N ALA A 153 -18.08 14.36 15.03
CA ALA A 153 -18.03 13.46 13.87
C ALA A 153 -17.07 13.96 12.77
N LEU A 154 -17.24 15.20 12.30
CA LEU A 154 -16.34 15.80 11.31
C LEU A 154 -14.96 16.07 11.89
N GLY A 155 -14.89 16.37 13.19
CA GLY A 155 -13.64 16.56 13.90
C GLY A 155 -12.74 15.32 13.84
N GLU A 156 -13.30 14.13 14.07
CA GLU A 156 -12.60 12.85 13.92
C GLU A 156 -12.19 12.54 12.48
N GLU A 157 -13.06 12.86 11.51
CA GLU A 157 -12.78 12.60 10.10
C GLU A 157 -11.62 13.45 9.59
N TYR A 158 -11.64 14.76 9.86
CA TYR A 158 -10.62 15.69 9.36
C TYR A 158 -9.27 15.56 10.04
N SER A 159 -9.27 15.23 11.34
CA SER A 159 -8.02 15.12 12.10
C SER A 159 -7.31 13.77 11.91
N TYR A 160 -8.06 12.69 11.59
CA TYR A 160 -7.52 11.34 11.69
C TYR A 160 -7.74 10.48 10.44
N ILE A 161 -8.94 10.49 9.86
CA ILE A 161 -9.27 9.63 8.73
C ILE A 161 -8.76 10.22 7.42
N TYR A 162 -9.04 11.50 7.17
CA TYR A 162 -8.66 12.18 5.93
C TYR A 162 -7.14 12.14 5.67
N PRO A 163 -6.25 12.44 6.65
CA PRO A 163 -4.82 12.33 6.43
C PRO A 163 -4.36 10.91 6.13
N ALA A 164 -4.96 9.90 6.78
CA ALA A 164 -4.60 8.51 6.55
C ALA A 164 -5.06 8.00 5.17
N MET A 165 -6.26 8.40 4.74
CA MET A 165 -6.77 8.10 3.40
C MET A 165 -5.91 8.76 2.32
N ASN A 166 -5.45 9.99 2.52
CA ASN A 166 -4.54 10.63 1.56
C ASN A 166 -3.24 9.85 1.35
N ARG A 167 -2.65 9.30 2.43
CA ARG A 167 -1.45 8.45 2.32
C ARG A 167 -1.73 7.15 1.56
N ILE A 168 -2.89 6.52 1.81
CA ILE A 168 -3.33 5.35 1.04
C ILE A 168 -3.43 5.67 -0.45
N LEU A 169 -4.07 6.80 -0.80
CA LEU A 169 -4.23 7.22 -2.19
C LEU A 169 -2.87 7.52 -2.86
N GLN A 170 -1.96 8.18 -2.13
CA GLN A 170 -0.62 8.48 -2.63
C GLN A 170 0.20 7.22 -2.87
N ALA A 171 0.08 6.21 -1.99
CA ALA A 171 0.74 4.92 -2.15
C ALA A 171 0.14 4.13 -3.34
N ALA A 172 -1.18 4.00 -3.38
CA ALA A 172 -1.91 3.30 -4.44
C ALA A 172 -1.68 3.90 -5.83
N GLY A 173 -1.53 5.22 -5.92
CA GLY A 173 -1.29 5.94 -7.18
C GLY A 173 0.13 5.80 -7.75
N ARG A 174 1.05 5.09 -7.08
CA ARG A 174 2.47 5.04 -7.51
C ARG A 174 2.71 4.22 -8.78
N SER A 175 1.85 3.26 -9.09
CA SER A 175 2.12 2.27 -10.15
C SER A 175 1.61 2.61 -11.54
N ILE A 176 0.77 3.64 -11.70
CA ILE A 176 0.27 4.06 -13.02
C ILE A 176 0.58 5.54 -13.22
N ARG A 177 1.50 5.82 -14.15
CA ARG A 177 1.99 7.15 -14.54
C ARG A 177 1.78 7.45 -16.02
N SER A 178 1.52 6.42 -16.84
CA SER A 178 1.24 6.54 -18.27
C SER A 178 0.01 5.72 -18.69
N GLU A 179 -0.52 6.01 -19.87
CA GLU A 179 -1.59 5.24 -20.53
C GLU A 179 -1.20 3.81 -20.92
N ARG A 180 0.10 3.49 -20.86
CA ARG A 180 0.67 2.18 -21.18
C ARG A 180 0.98 1.35 -19.95
N ASP A 181 1.01 1.99 -18.77
CA ASP A 181 1.25 1.29 -17.52
C ASP A 181 0.04 0.44 -17.17
N ARG A 182 0.29 -0.76 -16.66
CA ARG A 182 -0.71 -1.74 -16.25
C ARG A 182 -0.33 -2.28 -14.88
N SER A 183 -1.19 -2.06 -13.90
CA SER A 183 -0.89 -2.40 -12.52
C SER A 183 -2.07 -2.87 -11.70
N VAL A 184 -1.78 -3.77 -10.75
CA VAL A 184 -2.71 -4.16 -9.69
C VAL A 184 -2.42 -3.35 -8.43
N VAL A 185 -3.46 -2.81 -7.80
CA VAL A 185 -3.42 -2.24 -6.45
C VAL A 185 -4.14 -3.20 -5.51
N ILE A 186 -3.47 -3.64 -4.45
CA ILE A 186 -4.02 -4.55 -3.46
C ILE A 186 -4.06 -3.86 -2.11
N LEU A 187 -5.27 -3.61 -1.63
CA LEU A 187 -5.54 -3.03 -0.33
C LEU A 187 -5.64 -4.18 0.68
N MET A 188 -4.77 -4.22 1.69
CA MET A 188 -4.78 -5.24 2.74
C MET A 188 -5.26 -4.62 4.05
N GLU A 189 -6.54 -4.24 4.05
CA GLU A 189 -7.20 -3.59 5.18
C GLU A 189 -8.71 -3.69 5.06
N GLU A 190 -9.30 -4.64 5.79
CA GLU A 190 -10.75 -4.89 5.75
C GLU A 190 -11.60 -3.65 6.08
N ARG A 191 -11.10 -2.70 6.90
CA ARG A 191 -11.85 -1.47 7.18
C ARG A 191 -12.17 -0.64 5.94
N LEU A 192 -11.45 -0.82 4.84
CA LEU A 192 -11.70 -0.10 3.59
C LEU A 192 -12.98 -0.54 2.87
N SER A 193 -13.63 -1.65 3.27
CA SER A 193 -15.00 -1.99 2.82
C SER A 193 -16.09 -1.20 3.56
N ASN A 194 -15.78 -0.62 4.73
CA ASN A 194 -16.75 0.12 5.51
C ASN A 194 -17.06 1.49 4.85
N PRO A 195 -18.34 1.89 4.70
CA PRO A 195 -18.73 3.18 4.11
C PRO A 195 -18.04 4.40 4.73
N ARG A 196 -17.66 4.32 6.01
CA ARG A 196 -16.90 5.36 6.73
C ARG A 196 -15.56 5.67 6.06
N TYR A 197 -14.89 4.67 5.48
CA TYR A 197 -13.60 4.82 4.80
C TYR A 197 -13.74 4.82 3.29
N LEU A 198 -14.62 3.97 2.75
CA LEU A 198 -14.86 3.81 1.32
C LEU A 198 -15.24 5.13 0.64
N LYS A 199 -15.96 6.01 1.34
CA LYS A 199 -16.33 7.35 0.83
C LYS A 199 -15.16 8.25 0.45
N PHE A 200 -13.97 7.98 0.97
CA PHE A 200 -12.75 8.73 0.66
C PHE A 200 -11.97 8.14 -0.52
N LEU A 201 -12.34 6.95 -1.01
CA LEU A 201 -11.73 6.37 -2.21
C LEU A 201 -12.41 6.94 -3.46
N PRO A 202 -11.65 7.46 -4.44
CA PRO A 202 -12.20 7.84 -5.73
C PRO A 202 -12.75 6.61 -6.44
N GLU A 203 -13.63 6.82 -7.42
CA GLU A 203 -14.33 5.75 -8.11
C GLU A 203 -13.37 4.75 -8.77
N GLU A 204 -12.26 5.24 -9.33
CA GLU A 204 -11.23 4.42 -9.99
C GLU A 204 -10.37 3.61 -9.03
N LEU A 205 -10.49 3.85 -7.72
CA LEU A 205 -9.82 3.08 -6.67
C LEU A 205 -10.81 2.33 -5.78
N ARG A 206 -12.08 2.21 -6.18
CA ARG A 206 -13.03 1.33 -5.49
C ARG A 206 -12.61 -0.12 -5.70
N PRO A 207 -12.31 -0.86 -4.62
CA PRO A 207 -11.82 -2.22 -4.75
C PRO A 207 -12.96 -3.20 -5.00
N VAL A 208 -12.63 -4.32 -5.65
CA VAL A 208 -13.40 -5.56 -5.56
C VAL A 208 -12.85 -6.37 -4.39
N GLU A 209 -13.73 -6.75 -3.46
CA GLU A 209 -13.34 -7.55 -2.29
C GLU A 209 -13.22 -9.03 -2.67
N LEU A 210 -12.04 -9.60 -2.40
CA LEU A 210 -11.67 -11.00 -2.67
C LEU A 210 -10.80 -11.52 -1.53
N GLU A 211 -10.75 -12.85 -1.35
CA GLU A 211 -9.91 -13.48 -0.34
C GLU A 211 -9.11 -14.65 -0.95
N GLY A 212 -7.86 -14.81 -0.48
CA GLY A 212 -7.11 -16.05 -0.70
C GLY A 212 -6.85 -16.34 -2.18
N ALA A 213 -7.18 -17.56 -2.61
CA ALA A 213 -6.94 -18.01 -3.98
C ALA A 213 -7.70 -17.17 -5.03
N ALA A 214 -8.84 -16.58 -4.67
CA ALA A 214 -9.61 -15.74 -5.60
C ALA A 214 -8.84 -14.47 -5.98
N THR A 215 -8.14 -13.85 -5.01
CA THR A 215 -7.26 -12.71 -5.28
C THR A 215 -6.11 -13.10 -6.20
N GLU A 216 -5.47 -14.24 -5.94
CA GLU A 216 -4.36 -14.73 -6.76
C GLU A 216 -4.79 -15.01 -8.20
N GLN A 217 -5.97 -15.62 -8.37
CA GLN A 217 -6.55 -15.90 -9.68
C GLN A 217 -6.89 -14.61 -10.43
N ALA A 218 -7.46 -13.61 -9.74
CA ALA A 218 -7.77 -12.31 -10.33
C ALA A 218 -6.49 -11.58 -10.78
N VAL A 219 -5.43 -11.63 -9.97
CA VAL A 219 -4.11 -11.07 -10.32
C VAL A 219 -3.52 -11.79 -11.54
N SER A 220 -3.52 -13.13 -11.55
CA SER A 220 -3.03 -13.90 -12.70
C SER A 220 -3.84 -13.66 -13.97
N SER A 221 -5.17 -13.51 -13.87
CA SER A 221 -6.03 -13.28 -15.04
C SER A 221 -5.92 -11.85 -15.56
N PHE A 222 -5.50 -10.92 -14.71
CA PHE A 222 -5.30 -9.54 -15.09
C PHE A 222 -4.08 -9.36 -15.97
N PHE A 223 -2.95 -10.01 -15.67
CA PHE A 223 -1.73 -9.85 -16.47
C PHE A 223 -1.80 -10.65 -17.77
#